data_AF-A0A2C6CMJ8-F1
#
_entry.id   AF-A0A2C6CMJ8-F1
#
_cell.length_a   1.000
_cell.length_b   1.000
_cell.length_c   1.000
_cell.angle_alpha   90.00
_cell.angle_beta   90.00
_cell.angle_gamma   90.00
#
_symmetry.space_group_name_H-M   'P 1'
#
loop_
_entity.id
_entity.type
_entity.pdbx_description
1 polymer ?
#
loop_
_entity_poly.entity_id
_entity_poly.type
_entity_poly.pdbx_seq_one_letter_code
_entity_poly.pdbx_strand_id
1 'polypeptide(L)'
;MHKLIQFLFITICTVGSLSSQSGQLTEEAREKIAIAEDTLSVFAYTVLHDSLETNRYAACREMIPLLVKTLKNENSFRYPFERLSSISIQYPADSSFRIFTWQLFISKDEYKYYGAIQMNSPDLKLYPLIDRSAAISPVELEGREMPHDNWYGNVVYDIQSVEHKTGDYYLLFGMDTYESYRRRKLIDVLSFNEVSGKPSFGKPVFVEEATYEGGYPTVRMRLVQEYSAASYATLKYDPELELIMQENLITVSGSYGEGPVNVPDGSYVGYELGKDGRWHSVKKVYNHVYDEAPRTPRADDDGNKRDLLGRRKH
;
A
#
# COMPACT_ATOMS: atom_id res chain seq x y z
N MET A 1 -39.65 30.57 -48.97
CA MET A 1 -38.26 30.69 -48.46
C MET A 1 -38.32 30.80 -46.95
N HIS A 2 -38.20 29.66 -46.26
CA HIS A 2 -38.37 29.56 -44.81
C HIS A 2 -37.12 30.03 -44.06
N LYS A 3 -37.30 30.90 -43.07
CA LYS A 3 -36.25 31.36 -42.14
C LYS A 3 -35.98 30.26 -41.11
N LEU A 4 -34.75 29.77 -41.07
CA LEU A 4 -34.25 28.81 -40.10
C LEU A 4 -33.92 29.56 -38.79
N ILE A 5 -34.54 29.14 -37.69
CA ILE A 5 -34.26 29.60 -36.33
C ILE A 5 -33.20 28.65 -35.75
N GLN A 6 -31.98 29.15 -35.50
CA GLN A 6 -30.95 28.42 -34.76
C GLN A 6 -31.18 28.61 -33.26
N PHE A 7 -31.57 27.52 -32.58
CA PHE A 7 -31.55 27.44 -31.12
C PHE A 7 -30.13 27.11 -30.65
N LEU A 8 -29.51 28.04 -29.93
CA LEU A 8 -28.25 27.84 -29.21
C LEU A 8 -28.60 27.21 -27.84
N PHE A 9 -28.50 25.89 -27.73
CA PHE A 9 -28.57 25.18 -26.45
C PHE A 9 -27.22 25.33 -25.73
N ILE A 10 -27.15 26.24 -24.76
CA ILE A 10 -26.03 26.32 -23.83
C ILE A 10 -26.29 25.27 -22.75
N THR A 11 -25.70 24.09 -22.93
CA THR A 11 -25.64 23.06 -21.89
C THR A 11 -24.72 23.56 -20.79
N ILE A 12 -25.30 23.92 -19.65
CA ILE A 12 -24.57 24.19 -18.40
C ILE A 12 -23.98 22.85 -17.95
N CYS A 13 -22.68 22.65 -18.17
CA CYS A 13 -21.91 21.62 -17.48
C CYS A 13 -21.89 21.96 -15.99
N THR A 14 -22.75 21.31 -15.20
CA THR A 14 -22.60 21.29 -13.74
C THR A 14 -21.31 20.57 -13.40
N VAL A 15 -20.35 21.40 -13.00
CA VAL A 15 -19.03 21.07 -12.45
C VAL A 15 -19.18 20.05 -11.31
N GLY A 16 -18.25 19.11 -11.27
CA GLY A 16 -18.27 17.92 -10.43
C GLY A 16 -18.36 18.17 -8.94
N SER A 17 -18.62 17.06 -8.24
CA SER A 17 -18.53 16.95 -6.78
C SER A 17 -17.24 17.59 -6.28
N LEU A 18 -17.34 18.80 -5.72
CA LEU A 18 -16.30 19.40 -4.89
C LEU A 18 -16.22 18.56 -3.62
N SER A 19 -15.42 17.50 -3.63
CA SER A 19 -14.84 16.99 -2.40
C SER A 19 -13.99 18.12 -1.84
N SER A 20 -14.57 18.87 -0.89
CA SER A 20 -13.87 19.93 -0.17
C SER A 20 -12.63 19.32 0.46
N GLN A 21 -11.46 19.70 -0.02
CA GLN A 21 -10.20 19.23 0.56
C GLN A 21 -9.92 19.99 1.85
N SER A 22 -9.01 19.46 2.68
CA SER A 22 -8.49 20.21 3.83
C SER A 22 -7.96 21.58 3.40
N GLY A 23 -8.25 22.59 4.23
CA GLY A 23 -7.85 23.98 4.02
C GLY A 23 -6.36 24.20 4.30
N GLN A 24 -5.98 25.48 4.45
CA GLN A 24 -4.60 25.84 4.78
C GLN A 24 -4.27 25.48 6.23
N LEU A 25 -3.10 24.88 6.45
CA LEU A 25 -2.58 24.63 7.78
C LEU A 25 -2.09 25.95 8.38
N THR A 26 -2.73 26.39 9.47
CA THR A 26 -2.33 27.59 10.22
C THR A 26 -0.99 27.36 10.91
N GLU A 27 -0.23 28.42 11.13
CA GLU A 27 1.08 28.31 11.79
C GLU A 27 0.97 27.81 13.23
N GLU A 28 -0.07 28.24 13.95
CA GLU A 28 -0.35 27.74 15.30
C GLU A 28 -0.64 26.23 15.31
N ALA A 29 -1.43 25.74 14.35
CA ALA A 29 -1.71 24.31 14.23
C ALA A 29 -0.44 23.53 13.83
N ARG A 30 0.39 24.09 12.93
CA ARG A 30 1.68 23.52 12.54
C ARG A 30 2.59 23.34 13.75
N GLU A 31 2.76 24.38 14.57
CA GLU A 31 3.61 24.32 15.76
C GLU A 31 3.12 23.29 16.77
N LYS A 32 1.80 23.23 17.02
CA LYS A 32 1.18 22.21 17.88
C LYS A 32 1.44 20.78 17.40
N ILE A 33 1.32 20.55 16.08
CA ILE A 33 1.58 19.24 15.48
C ILE A 33 3.07 18.90 15.57
N ALA A 34 3.97 19.86 15.32
CA ALA A 34 5.41 19.64 15.39
C ALA A 34 5.88 19.24 16.79
N ILE A 35 5.39 19.90 17.84
CA ILE A 35 5.68 19.54 19.24
C ILE A 35 5.18 18.11 19.55
N ALA A 36 4.00 17.75 19.05
CA ALA A 36 3.48 16.40 19.24
C ALA A 36 4.27 15.35 18.44
N GLU A 37 4.72 15.70 17.24
CA GLU A 37 5.57 14.86 16.39
C GLU A 37 6.90 14.52 17.08
N ASP A 38 7.52 15.47 17.79
CA ASP A 38 8.74 15.20 18.55
C ASP A 38 8.54 14.01 19.51
N THR A 39 7.44 14.03 20.27
CA THR A 39 7.11 12.95 21.20
C THR A 39 6.71 11.67 20.47
N LEU A 40 5.90 11.77 19.40
CA LEU A 40 5.52 10.63 18.57
C LEU A 40 6.74 9.92 17.96
N SER A 41 7.75 10.68 17.55
CA SER A 41 8.97 10.12 16.95
C SER A 41 9.75 9.24 17.94
N VAL A 42 9.78 9.62 19.22
CA VAL A 42 10.41 8.83 20.29
C VAL A 42 9.64 7.52 20.50
N PHE A 43 8.31 7.58 20.58
CA PHE A 43 7.50 6.37 20.71
C PHE A 43 7.61 5.47 19.47
N ALA A 44 7.49 6.04 18.27
CA ALA A 44 7.61 5.29 17.02
C ALA A 44 8.98 4.62 16.87
N TYR A 45 10.06 5.30 17.29
CA TYR A 45 11.39 4.69 17.34
C TYR A 45 11.44 3.51 18.32
N THR A 46 10.90 3.70 19.53
CA THR A 46 10.85 2.67 20.59
C THR A 46 10.06 1.45 20.14
N VAL A 47 8.90 1.64 19.50
CA VAL A 47 8.04 0.56 18.99
C VAL A 47 8.79 -0.38 18.05
N LEU A 48 9.67 0.16 17.20
CA LEU A 48 10.37 -0.63 16.19
C LEU A 48 11.72 -1.20 16.68
N HIS A 49 12.41 -0.50 17.58
CA HIS A 49 13.82 -0.80 17.89
C HIS A 49 14.09 -1.27 19.32
N ASP A 50 13.17 -1.08 20.27
CA ASP A 50 13.45 -1.47 21.65
C ASP A 50 13.55 -2.99 21.78
N SER A 51 14.60 -3.44 22.48
CA SER A 51 14.85 -4.86 22.72
C SER A 51 13.76 -5.55 23.57
N LEU A 52 13.10 -4.81 24.46
CA LEU A 52 12.10 -5.34 25.38
C LEU A 52 10.70 -5.21 24.78
N GLU A 53 10.00 -6.35 24.68
CA GLU A 53 8.62 -6.42 24.19
C GLU A 53 7.68 -5.50 25.00
N THR A 54 7.84 -5.48 26.32
CA THR A 54 7.05 -4.63 27.22
C THR A 54 7.19 -3.15 26.89
N ASN A 55 8.39 -2.69 26.51
CA ASN A 55 8.64 -1.31 26.14
C ASN A 55 8.03 -0.99 24.78
N ARG A 56 8.20 -1.88 23.79
CA ARG A 56 7.57 -1.73 22.46
C ARG A 56 6.06 -1.63 22.59
N TYR A 57 5.44 -2.51 23.37
CA TYR A 57 3.99 -2.52 23.60
C TYR A 57 3.52 -1.26 24.33
N ALA A 58 4.21 -0.86 25.40
CA ALA A 58 3.87 0.36 26.14
C ALA A 58 3.99 1.60 25.25
N ALA A 59 5.09 1.73 24.48
CA ALA A 59 5.27 2.82 23.54
C ALA A 59 4.17 2.84 22.48
N CYS A 60 3.79 1.68 21.92
CA CYS A 60 2.70 1.59 20.95
C CYS A 60 1.36 2.03 21.54
N ARG A 61 1.09 1.64 22.79
CA ARG A 61 -0.14 2.00 23.51
C ARG A 61 -0.26 3.50 23.77
N GLU A 62 0.85 4.18 24.07
CA GLU A 62 0.86 5.65 24.25
C GLU A 62 0.89 6.41 22.91
N MET A 63 1.55 5.84 21.90
CA MET A 63 1.68 6.45 20.56
C MET A 63 0.35 6.61 19.85
N ILE A 64 -0.50 5.58 19.86
CA ILE A 64 -1.80 5.58 19.15
C ILE A 64 -2.71 6.74 19.57
N PRO A 65 -3.05 6.93 20.87
CA PRO A 65 -3.91 8.03 21.29
C PRO A 65 -3.27 9.39 21.06
N LEU A 66 -1.94 9.50 21.20
CA LEU A 66 -1.23 10.74 20.88
C LEU A 66 -1.32 11.08 19.39
N LEU A 67 -1.16 10.08 18.51
CA LEU A 67 -1.29 10.25 17.06
C LEU A 67 -2.70 10.70 16.72
N VAL A 68 -3.72 10.00 17.22
CA VAL A 68 -5.13 10.36 17.01
C VAL A 68 -5.43 11.78 17.52
N LYS A 69 -4.91 12.17 18.70
CA LYS A 69 -5.05 13.53 19.22
C LYS A 69 -4.36 14.55 18.31
N THR A 70 -3.19 14.22 17.78
CA THR A 70 -2.42 15.10 16.89
C THR A 70 -3.15 15.31 15.56
N LEU A 71 -3.75 14.26 15.00
CA LEU A 71 -4.53 14.33 13.76
C LEU A 71 -5.83 15.14 13.91
N LYS A 72 -6.32 15.39 15.13
CA LYS A 72 -7.47 16.28 15.39
C LYS A 72 -7.16 17.76 15.25
N ASN A 73 -5.89 18.16 15.14
CA ASN A 73 -5.56 19.54 14.82
C ASN A 73 -6.10 19.88 13.41
N GLU A 74 -6.51 21.13 13.24
CA GLU A 74 -7.08 21.63 11.98
C GLU A 74 -6.12 21.39 10.82
N ASN A 75 -6.65 20.92 9.68
CA ASN A 75 -5.91 20.69 8.44
C ASN A 75 -4.63 19.83 8.61
N SER A 76 -4.58 18.96 9.63
CA SER A 76 -3.44 18.08 9.93
C SER A 76 -3.03 17.17 8.76
N PHE A 77 -3.93 16.91 7.81
CA PHE A 77 -3.65 16.19 6.57
C PHE A 77 -2.46 16.77 5.79
N ARG A 78 -2.33 18.11 5.82
CA ARG A 78 -1.27 18.85 5.13
C ARG A 78 0.08 18.82 5.86
N TYR A 79 0.13 18.29 7.08
CA TYR A 79 1.37 18.15 7.83
C TYR A 79 2.09 16.85 7.46
N PRO A 80 3.35 16.86 6.98
CA PRO A 80 4.00 15.70 6.38
C PRO A 80 4.50 14.63 7.36
N PHE A 81 4.71 14.96 8.63
CA PHE A 81 5.28 14.05 9.65
C PHE A 81 6.67 13.46 9.29
N GLU A 82 7.60 14.32 8.86
CA GLU A 82 8.95 13.94 8.39
C GLU A 82 9.80 13.18 9.43
N ARG A 83 9.52 13.35 10.73
CA ARG A 83 10.28 12.71 11.82
C ARG A 83 9.75 11.34 12.19
N LEU A 84 8.57 10.92 11.69
CA LEU A 84 7.98 9.62 11.99
C LEU A 84 8.57 8.50 11.12
N SER A 85 9.89 8.34 11.11
CA SER A 85 10.57 7.39 10.21
C SER A 85 10.23 5.91 10.43
N SER A 86 9.68 5.54 11.59
CA SER A 86 9.28 4.15 11.90
C SER A 86 7.83 3.85 11.52
N ILE A 87 7.09 4.84 11.04
CA ILE A 87 5.71 4.69 10.56
C ILE A 87 5.74 4.99 9.07
N SER A 88 5.22 4.07 8.26
CA SER A 88 5.02 4.38 6.85
C SER A 88 3.81 5.29 6.69
N ILE A 89 4.00 6.39 5.96
CA ILE A 89 2.96 7.36 5.64
C ILE A 89 2.94 7.49 4.12
N GLN A 90 1.90 6.96 3.49
CA GLN A 90 1.80 6.93 2.03
C GLN A 90 0.59 7.74 1.55
N TYR A 91 0.76 8.41 0.41
CA TYR A 91 -0.25 9.22 -0.25
C TYR A 91 -0.46 8.68 -1.66
N PRO A 92 -1.72 8.55 -2.13
CA PRO A 92 -1.99 8.41 -3.55
C PRO A 92 -1.64 9.70 -4.30
N ALA A 93 -1.47 9.61 -5.63
CA ALA A 93 -1.12 10.75 -6.48
C ALA A 93 -2.14 11.91 -6.39
N ASP A 94 -3.42 11.59 -6.16
CA ASP A 94 -4.50 12.57 -6.01
C ASP A 94 -4.55 13.23 -4.61
N SER A 95 -3.74 12.75 -3.66
CA SER A 95 -3.76 13.18 -2.25
C SER A 95 -5.16 13.18 -1.62
N SER A 96 -6.05 12.29 -2.05
CA SER A 96 -7.43 12.16 -1.55
C SER A 96 -7.49 11.61 -0.12
N PHE A 97 -6.49 10.81 0.27
CA PHE A 97 -6.28 10.31 1.62
C PHE A 97 -4.78 10.14 1.88
N ARG A 98 -4.44 9.69 3.08
CA ARG A 98 -3.13 9.13 3.40
C ARG A 98 -3.32 7.95 4.33
N ILE A 99 -2.41 6.99 4.24
CA ILE A 99 -2.43 5.79 5.08
C ILE A 99 -1.20 5.79 5.97
N PHE A 100 -1.42 5.58 7.25
CA PHE A 100 -0.38 5.32 8.24
C PHE A 100 -0.34 3.81 8.47
N THR A 101 0.84 3.19 8.38
CA THR A 101 1.02 1.78 8.74
C THR A 101 2.35 1.56 9.48
N TRP A 102 2.33 0.70 10.48
CA TRP A 102 3.54 0.26 11.18
C TRP A 102 3.32 -1.14 11.77
N GLN A 103 4.43 -1.76 12.15
CA GLN A 103 4.44 -3.08 12.75
C GLN A 103 4.92 -3.04 14.20
N LEU A 104 4.47 -4.02 14.98
CA LEU A 104 4.91 -4.31 16.32
C LEU A 104 5.40 -5.76 16.35
N PHE A 105 6.69 -5.95 16.61
CA PHE A 105 7.27 -7.27 16.81
C PHE A 105 6.85 -7.81 18.19
N ILE A 106 6.08 -8.90 18.19
CA ILE A 106 5.66 -9.61 19.41
C ILE A 106 6.67 -10.71 19.70
N SER A 107 6.82 -11.65 18.77
CA SER A 107 7.75 -12.76 18.87
C SER A 107 8.29 -13.16 17.51
N LYS A 108 9.20 -14.14 17.48
CA LYS A 108 9.91 -14.60 16.28
C LYS A 108 8.99 -14.88 15.08
N ASP A 109 7.80 -15.41 15.37
CA ASP A 109 6.79 -15.83 14.39
C ASP A 109 5.48 -15.05 14.53
N GLU A 110 5.48 -13.95 15.27
CA GLU A 110 4.28 -13.17 15.54
C GLU A 110 4.56 -11.66 15.43
N TYR A 111 3.83 -11.04 14.51
CA TYR A 111 3.80 -9.61 14.31
C TYR A 111 2.37 -9.12 14.43
N LYS A 112 2.22 -7.90 14.91
CA LYS A 112 0.95 -7.19 14.86
C LYS A 112 1.11 -5.92 14.08
N TYR A 113 0.13 -5.61 13.26
CA TYR A 113 0.12 -4.40 12.45
C TYR A 113 -0.91 -3.43 12.96
N TYR A 114 -0.64 -2.16 12.68
CA TYR A 114 -1.52 -1.07 13.02
C TYR A 114 -1.56 -0.11 11.85
N GLY A 115 -2.70 0.51 11.65
CA GLY A 115 -2.80 1.57 10.68
C GLY A 115 -4.06 2.39 10.81
N ALA A 116 -4.08 3.48 10.04
CA ALA A 116 -5.25 4.32 9.90
C ALA A 116 -5.23 5.02 8.54
N ILE A 117 -6.40 5.15 7.92
CA ILE A 117 -6.60 6.00 6.75
C ILE A 117 -7.18 7.34 7.21
N GLN A 118 -6.49 8.43 6.92
CA GLN A 118 -7.01 9.78 7.11
C GLN A 118 -7.42 10.35 5.75
N MET A 119 -8.69 10.73 5.62
CA MET A 119 -9.17 11.38 4.40
C MET A 119 -8.75 12.85 4.36
N ASN A 120 -8.53 13.36 3.14
CA ASN A 120 -8.33 14.78 2.90
C ASN A 120 -9.67 15.51 2.88
N SER A 121 -10.23 15.78 4.06
CA SER A 121 -11.50 16.49 4.25
C SER A 121 -11.35 17.68 5.22
N PRO A 122 -12.30 18.63 5.26
CA PRO A 122 -12.23 19.78 6.16
C PRO A 122 -12.31 19.34 7.62
N ASP A 123 -13.21 18.40 7.91
CA ASP A 123 -13.30 17.73 9.19
C ASP A 123 -12.42 16.48 9.21
N LEU A 124 -11.90 16.12 10.39
CA LEU A 124 -11.14 14.87 10.55
C LEU A 124 -12.04 13.67 10.28
N LYS A 125 -11.76 12.97 9.18
CA LYS A 125 -12.34 11.66 8.85
C LYS A 125 -11.23 10.60 8.88
N LEU A 126 -11.29 9.74 9.90
CA LEU A 126 -10.26 8.75 10.18
C LEU A 126 -10.87 7.35 10.25
N TYR A 127 -10.28 6.39 9.54
CA TYR A 127 -10.66 4.98 9.56
C TYR A 127 -9.53 4.16 10.18
N PRO A 128 -9.72 3.60 11.39
CA PRO A 128 -8.73 2.70 11.97
C PRO A 128 -8.68 1.40 11.18
N LEU A 129 -7.48 0.88 10.96
CA LEU A 129 -7.25 -0.43 10.35
C LEU A 129 -7.04 -1.45 11.46
N ILE A 130 -7.95 -2.43 11.56
CA ILE A 130 -7.91 -3.45 12.61
C ILE A 130 -7.31 -4.72 12.00
N ASP A 131 -6.08 -5.02 12.43
CA ASP A 131 -5.32 -6.17 11.95
C ASP A 131 -5.96 -7.51 12.33
N ARG A 132 -6.13 -8.36 11.32
CA ARG A 132 -6.63 -9.73 11.38
C ARG A 132 -5.73 -10.73 10.65
N SER A 133 -4.49 -10.35 10.34
CA SER A 133 -3.51 -11.19 9.64
C SER A 133 -3.37 -12.59 10.25
N ALA A 134 -3.28 -12.70 11.57
CA ALA A 134 -3.18 -13.99 12.29
C ALA A 134 -4.40 -14.90 12.14
N ALA A 135 -5.57 -14.37 11.77
CA ALA A 135 -6.82 -15.11 11.63
C ALA A 135 -7.20 -15.42 10.17
N ILE A 136 -6.43 -14.92 9.20
CA ILE A 136 -6.72 -15.05 7.77
C ILE A 136 -5.74 -16.06 7.18
N SER A 137 -6.26 -17.14 6.62
CA SER A 137 -5.41 -18.12 5.92
C SER A 137 -4.87 -17.56 4.59
N PRO A 138 -3.74 -18.08 4.08
CA PRO A 138 -3.21 -17.66 2.78
C PRO A 138 -4.22 -17.80 1.63
N VAL A 139 -5.04 -18.86 1.68
CA VAL A 139 -6.09 -19.11 0.68
C VAL A 139 -7.19 -18.04 0.74
N GLU A 140 -7.60 -17.64 1.95
CA GLU A 140 -8.59 -16.57 2.11
C GLU A 140 -8.04 -15.20 1.72
N LEU A 141 -6.75 -14.94 1.97
CA LEU A 141 -6.13 -13.64 1.73
C LEU A 141 -6.32 -13.16 0.28
N GLU A 142 -6.13 -14.07 -0.67
CA GLU A 142 -6.22 -13.75 -2.11
C GLU A 142 -7.65 -13.75 -2.66
N GLY A 143 -8.62 -14.30 -1.92
CA GLY A 143 -9.98 -14.55 -2.41
C GLY A 143 -11.10 -13.85 -1.64
N ARG A 144 -10.77 -12.93 -0.71
CA ARG A 144 -11.74 -12.33 0.22
C ARG A 144 -11.71 -10.81 0.23
N GLU A 145 -12.86 -10.18 0.06
CA GLU A 145 -13.01 -8.74 0.32
C GLU A 145 -13.06 -8.49 1.84
N MET A 146 -12.41 -7.42 2.29
CA MET A 146 -12.20 -7.13 3.71
C MET A 146 -12.51 -5.66 4.01
N PRO A 147 -13.36 -5.36 5.01
CA PRO A 147 -13.53 -4.00 5.51
C PRO A 147 -12.31 -3.55 6.34
N HIS A 148 -12.22 -2.25 6.60
CA HIS A 148 -11.13 -1.67 7.41
C HIS A 148 -11.03 -2.23 8.84
N ASP A 149 -12.12 -2.73 9.42
CA ASP A 149 -12.16 -3.35 10.75
C ASP A 149 -11.87 -4.87 10.75
N ASN A 150 -11.56 -5.43 9.58
CA ASN A 150 -11.09 -6.79 9.39
C ASN A 150 -9.96 -6.84 8.33
N TRP A 151 -9.00 -5.92 8.45
CA TRP A 151 -7.93 -5.71 7.48
C TRP A 151 -6.80 -6.74 7.66
N TYR A 152 -6.21 -7.21 6.55
CA TYR A 152 -4.98 -8.01 6.61
C TYR A 152 -3.78 -7.09 6.83
N GLY A 153 -3.27 -7.09 8.05
CA GLY A 153 -2.20 -6.21 8.49
C GLY A 153 -0.92 -6.31 7.65
N ASN A 154 -0.42 -5.17 7.20
CA ASN A 154 0.86 -5.04 6.51
C ASN A 154 1.38 -3.60 6.60
N VAL A 155 2.67 -3.39 6.33
CA VAL A 155 3.25 -2.05 6.17
C VAL A 155 3.19 -1.66 4.70
N VAL A 156 2.37 -0.67 4.38
CA VAL A 156 2.21 -0.15 3.01
C VAL A 156 3.40 0.72 2.66
N TYR A 157 4.12 0.41 1.60
CA TYR A 157 5.31 1.17 1.17
C TYR A 157 5.12 1.97 -0.12
N ASP A 158 4.06 1.70 -0.88
CA ASP A 158 3.74 2.43 -2.11
C ASP A 158 2.24 2.36 -2.42
N ILE A 159 1.73 3.36 -3.16
CA ILE A 159 0.34 3.46 -3.59
C ILE A 159 0.28 3.89 -5.06
N GLN A 160 -0.37 3.06 -5.88
CA GLN A 160 -0.69 3.43 -7.26
C GLN A 160 -2.19 3.68 -7.43
N SER A 161 -2.55 4.88 -7.86
CA SER A 161 -3.94 5.21 -8.24
C SER A 161 -4.30 4.57 -9.57
N VAL A 162 -5.50 4.01 -9.66
CA VAL A 162 -6.06 3.45 -10.89
C VAL A 162 -7.41 4.10 -11.15
N GLU A 163 -7.43 5.00 -12.12
CA GLU A 163 -8.64 5.65 -12.60
C GLU A 163 -9.23 4.86 -13.77
N HIS A 164 -10.49 4.46 -13.67
CA HIS A 164 -11.13 3.69 -14.73
C HIS A 164 -12.64 3.88 -14.77
N LYS A 165 -13.23 3.73 -15.96
CA LYS A 165 -14.68 3.88 -16.19
C LYS A 165 -15.54 2.91 -15.37
N THR A 166 -14.97 1.78 -14.95
CA THR A 166 -15.64 0.76 -14.11
C THR A 166 -15.45 1.02 -12.61
N GLY A 167 -14.87 2.16 -12.25
CA GLY A 167 -14.71 2.66 -10.89
C GLY A 167 -13.26 2.66 -10.44
N ASP A 168 -12.87 3.76 -9.81
CA ASP A 168 -11.51 4.02 -9.35
C ASP A 168 -11.14 3.14 -8.15
N TYR A 169 -9.86 2.86 -8.01
CA TYR A 169 -9.29 2.14 -6.88
C TYR A 169 -7.80 2.46 -6.73
N TYR A 170 -7.22 2.01 -5.63
CA TYR A 170 -5.81 2.21 -5.31
C TYR A 170 -5.16 0.85 -5.07
N LEU A 171 -4.02 0.61 -5.71
CA LEU A 171 -3.17 -0.52 -5.41
C LEU A 171 -2.26 -0.14 -4.25
N LEU A 172 -2.36 -0.87 -3.13
CA LEU A 172 -1.53 -0.70 -1.96
C LEU A 172 -0.46 -1.78 -1.94
N PHE A 173 0.79 -1.38 -2.15
CA PHE A 173 1.92 -2.30 -2.07
C PHE A 173 2.34 -2.46 -0.61
N GLY A 174 2.18 -3.67 -0.09
CA GLY A 174 2.35 -4.00 1.32
C GLY A 174 3.51 -4.96 1.58
N MET A 175 4.13 -4.82 2.75
CA MET A 175 5.09 -5.75 3.34
C MET A 175 4.51 -6.35 4.62
N ASP A 176 4.45 -7.67 4.68
CA ASP A 176 4.14 -8.44 5.87
C ASP A 176 5.41 -9.21 6.27
N THR A 177 5.97 -8.90 7.44
CA THR A 177 7.14 -9.56 7.99
C THR A 177 6.88 -11.04 8.27
N TYR A 178 5.63 -11.43 8.46
CA TYR A 178 5.11 -12.78 8.54
C TYR A 178 5.71 -13.64 9.66
N GLU A 179 6.83 -14.32 9.45
CA GLU A 179 7.42 -15.23 10.44
C GLU A 179 8.95 -15.26 10.38
N SER A 180 9.62 -16.11 11.16
CA SER A 180 11.10 -16.16 11.23
C SER A 180 11.80 -16.21 9.87
N TYR A 181 11.36 -17.14 9.01
CA TYR A 181 12.09 -17.57 7.81
C TYR A 181 11.41 -17.16 6.52
N ARG A 182 10.21 -16.58 6.60
CA ARG A 182 9.43 -16.17 5.45
C ARG A 182 8.96 -14.74 5.61
N ARG A 183 8.87 -14.04 4.48
CA ARG A 183 8.33 -12.69 4.34
C ARG A 183 7.25 -12.73 3.29
N ARG A 184 6.34 -11.75 3.32
CA ARG A 184 5.30 -11.59 2.30
C ARG A 184 5.34 -10.17 1.75
N LYS A 185 5.35 -10.05 0.43
CA LYS A 185 4.91 -8.82 -0.25
C LYS A 185 3.53 -9.07 -0.81
N LEU A 186 2.68 -8.05 -0.83
CA LEU A 186 1.36 -8.15 -1.41
C LEU A 186 0.95 -6.85 -2.10
N ILE A 187 -0.02 -6.96 -3.00
CA ILE A 187 -0.80 -5.82 -3.49
C ILE A 187 -2.22 -6.01 -3.01
N ASP A 188 -2.67 -5.13 -2.11
CA ASP A 188 -4.06 -5.02 -1.72
C ASP A 188 -4.76 -3.95 -2.56
N VAL A 189 -6.07 -4.07 -2.74
CA VAL A 189 -6.83 -3.17 -3.61
C VAL A 189 -7.81 -2.39 -2.76
N LEU A 190 -7.45 -1.14 -2.46
CA LEU A 190 -8.29 -0.23 -1.69
C LEU A 190 -9.30 0.45 -2.60
N SER A 191 -10.56 0.44 -2.17
CA SER A 191 -11.64 1.22 -2.74
C SER A 191 -12.48 1.81 -1.62
N PHE A 192 -13.29 2.82 -1.93
CA PHE A 192 -14.23 3.39 -0.97
C PHE A 192 -15.63 3.00 -1.40
N ASN A 193 -16.39 2.38 -0.49
CA ASN A 193 -17.76 2.00 -0.76
C ASN A 193 -18.60 3.24 -1.08
N GLU A 194 -19.24 3.29 -2.25
CA GLU A 194 -19.92 4.49 -2.75
C GLU A 194 -21.01 5.03 -1.82
N VAL A 195 -21.70 4.14 -1.10
CA VAL A 195 -22.82 4.50 -0.23
C VAL A 195 -22.34 4.99 1.14
N SER A 196 -21.44 4.24 1.79
CA SER A 196 -20.99 4.52 3.16
C SER A 196 -19.72 5.39 3.22
N GLY A 197 -19.00 5.51 2.11
CA GLY A 197 -17.69 6.15 2.00
C GLY A 197 -16.60 5.44 2.81
N LYS A 198 -16.83 4.22 3.32
CA LYS A 198 -15.87 3.46 4.12
C LYS A 198 -14.85 2.73 3.24
N PRO A 199 -13.59 2.57 3.68
CA PRO A 199 -12.60 1.76 2.98
C PRO A 199 -13.00 0.28 2.90
N SER A 200 -12.82 -0.31 1.73
CA SER A 200 -12.88 -1.76 1.48
C SER A 200 -11.64 -2.22 0.72
N PHE A 201 -11.15 -3.40 1.07
CA PHE A 201 -9.90 -3.98 0.57
C PHE A 201 -10.17 -5.28 -0.17
N GLY A 202 -9.53 -5.47 -1.32
CA GLY A 202 -9.62 -6.71 -2.10
C GLY A 202 -10.69 -6.66 -3.19
N LYS A 203 -10.72 -5.59 -3.99
CA LYS A 203 -11.49 -5.58 -5.25
C LYS A 203 -10.90 -6.63 -6.22
N PRO A 204 -11.72 -7.47 -6.87
CA PRO A 204 -11.24 -8.58 -7.70
C PRO A 204 -10.74 -8.10 -9.08
N VAL A 205 -9.53 -7.53 -9.09
CA VAL A 205 -8.96 -6.89 -10.28
C VAL A 205 -7.82 -7.67 -10.92
N PHE A 206 -7.24 -8.68 -10.28
CA PHE A 206 -6.12 -9.42 -10.87
C PHE A 206 -6.62 -10.65 -11.61
N VAL A 207 -6.30 -10.76 -12.90
CA VAL A 207 -6.76 -11.83 -13.79
C VAL A 207 -5.56 -12.61 -14.30
N GLU A 208 -5.56 -13.91 -14.04
CA GLU A 208 -4.56 -14.85 -14.52
C GLU A 208 -5.20 -15.82 -15.50
N GLU A 209 -4.74 -15.78 -16.75
CA GLU A 209 -5.23 -16.68 -17.79
C GLU A 209 -4.86 -18.14 -17.48
N ALA A 210 -5.75 -19.06 -17.87
CA ALA A 210 -5.50 -20.47 -17.70
C ALA A 210 -4.27 -20.93 -18.50
N THR A 211 -3.47 -21.82 -17.91
CA THR A 211 -2.26 -22.36 -18.55
C THR A 211 -2.54 -23.51 -19.51
N TYR A 212 -3.79 -23.97 -19.60
CA TYR A 212 -4.22 -25.08 -20.44
C TYR A 212 -5.47 -24.70 -21.26
N GLU A 213 -5.63 -25.33 -22.42
CA GLU A 213 -6.72 -25.06 -23.35
C GLU A 213 -8.09 -25.41 -22.73
N GLY A 214 -9.04 -24.48 -22.81
CA GLY A 214 -10.38 -24.62 -22.22
C GLY A 214 -10.45 -24.36 -20.70
N GLY A 215 -9.35 -23.96 -20.06
CA GLY A 215 -9.37 -23.53 -18.66
C GLY A 215 -10.03 -22.16 -18.47
N TYR A 216 -10.53 -21.89 -17.27
CA TYR A 216 -11.11 -20.60 -16.88
C TYR A 216 -10.04 -19.70 -16.26
N PRO A 217 -10.08 -18.39 -16.50
CA PRO A 217 -9.17 -17.46 -15.84
C PRO A 217 -9.40 -17.46 -14.33
N THR A 218 -8.32 -17.35 -13.57
CA THR A 218 -8.37 -17.15 -12.12
C THR A 218 -8.44 -15.66 -11.84
N VAL A 219 -9.39 -15.24 -11.02
CA VAL A 219 -9.50 -13.84 -10.58
C VAL A 219 -9.13 -13.77 -9.11
N ARG A 220 -8.12 -12.96 -8.78
CA ARG A 220 -7.65 -12.72 -7.41
C ARG A 220 -8.02 -11.31 -6.96
N MET A 221 -8.23 -11.17 -5.67
CA MET A 221 -8.49 -9.90 -4.98
C MET A 221 -7.21 -9.24 -4.48
N ARG A 222 -6.13 -10.03 -4.32
CA ARG A 222 -4.79 -9.58 -3.95
C ARG A 222 -3.76 -10.41 -4.69
N LEU A 223 -2.62 -9.81 -5.02
CA LEU A 223 -1.41 -10.54 -5.35
C LEU A 223 -0.60 -10.72 -4.08
N VAL A 224 -0.16 -11.94 -3.78
CA VAL A 224 0.63 -12.23 -2.58
C VAL A 224 1.83 -13.06 -2.98
N GLN A 225 2.99 -12.68 -2.47
CA GLN A 225 4.26 -13.33 -2.74
C GLN A 225 4.96 -13.64 -1.42
N GLU A 226 4.97 -14.92 -1.05
CA GLU A 226 5.71 -15.42 0.10
C GLU A 226 7.09 -15.92 -0.33
N TYR A 227 8.15 -15.38 0.28
CA TYR A 227 9.54 -15.64 -0.06
C TYR A 227 10.41 -15.81 1.18
N SER A 228 11.59 -16.40 1.01
CA SER A 228 12.58 -16.59 2.06
C SER A 228 13.01 -15.24 2.65
N ALA A 229 13.00 -15.15 3.98
CA ALA A 229 13.49 -13.98 4.71
C ALA A 229 14.98 -13.69 4.51
N ALA A 230 15.74 -14.64 3.93
CA ALA A 230 17.14 -14.47 3.54
C ALA A 230 17.32 -13.94 2.11
N SER A 231 16.23 -13.71 1.38
CA SER A 231 16.23 -13.20 0.00
C SER A 231 15.45 -11.90 -0.10
N TYR A 232 15.55 -11.24 -1.26
CA TYR A 232 14.75 -10.07 -1.59
C TYR A 232 13.94 -10.37 -2.84
N ALA A 233 12.62 -10.22 -2.78
CA ALA A 233 11.73 -10.45 -3.91
C ALA A 233 11.13 -9.13 -4.39
N THR A 234 11.03 -8.94 -5.70
CA THR A 234 10.46 -7.73 -6.30
C THR A 234 8.95 -7.84 -6.50
N LEU A 235 8.22 -6.83 -6.00
CA LEU A 235 6.82 -6.56 -6.30
C LEU A 235 6.68 -5.04 -6.33
N LYS A 236 6.39 -4.45 -7.49
CA LYS A 236 6.30 -2.99 -7.65
C LYS A 236 5.46 -2.63 -8.87
N TYR A 237 4.99 -1.39 -8.95
CA TYR A 237 4.56 -0.80 -10.21
C TYR A 237 5.77 -0.21 -10.94
N ASP A 238 5.87 -0.45 -12.25
CA ASP A 238 6.88 0.15 -13.10
C ASP A 238 6.22 1.22 -13.99
N PRO A 239 6.48 2.52 -13.76
CA PRO A 239 5.81 3.59 -14.47
C PRO A 239 6.28 3.74 -15.92
N GLU A 240 7.46 3.21 -16.29
CA GLU A 240 7.95 3.28 -17.68
C GLU A 240 7.28 2.21 -18.54
N LEU A 241 7.09 1.01 -17.97
CA LEU A 241 6.41 -0.10 -18.65
C LEU A 241 4.89 -0.06 -18.48
N GLU A 242 4.38 0.72 -17.53
CA GLU A 242 2.98 0.75 -17.11
C GLU A 242 2.45 -0.63 -16.64
N LEU A 243 3.32 -1.39 -15.97
CA LEU A 243 3.04 -2.75 -15.52
C LEU A 243 3.28 -2.91 -14.02
N ILE A 244 2.48 -3.77 -13.39
CA ILE A 244 2.88 -4.36 -12.12
C ILE A 244 3.93 -5.43 -12.43
N MET A 245 5.11 -5.33 -11.85
CA MET A 245 6.16 -6.34 -11.96
C MET A 245 6.21 -7.17 -10.68
N GLN A 246 6.05 -8.48 -10.85
CA GLN A 246 6.19 -9.47 -9.79
C GLN A 246 7.28 -10.46 -10.19
N GLU A 247 8.27 -10.66 -9.32
CA GLU A 247 9.35 -11.61 -9.56
C GLU A 247 8.85 -13.05 -9.34
N ASN A 248 9.17 -13.94 -10.27
CA ASN A 248 8.83 -15.35 -10.13
C ASN A 248 9.68 -15.99 -9.03
N LEU A 249 9.08 -16.95 -8.34
CA LEU A 249 9.72 -17.67 -7.26
C LEU A 249 9.81 -19.16 -7.58
N ILE A 250 10.91 -19.77 -7.16
CA ILE A 250 11.10 -21.21 -7.15
C ILE A 250 11.23 -21.72 -5.73
N THR A 251 10.69 -22.90 -5.46
CA THR A 251 10.80 -23.55 -4.16
C THR A 251 12.12 -24.32 -4.07
N VAL A 252 12.90 -24.04 -3.04
CA VAL A 252 14.16 -24.74 -2.72
C VAL A 252 14.08 -25.34 -1.32
N SER A 253 14.92 -26.33 -1.04
CA SER A 253 15.06 -26.87 0.32
C SER A 253 15.71 -25.83 1.24
N GLY A 254 15.10 -25.56 2.39
CA GLY A 254 15.69 -24.72 3.44
C GLY A 254 16.96 -25.33 4.03
N SER A 255 17.83 -24.47 4.55
CA SER A 255 19.17 -24.84 5.04
C SER A 255 19.29 -24.91 6.57
N TYR A 256 18.28 -24.42 7.31
CA TYR A 256 18.29 -24.26 8.77
C TYR A 256 17.07 -24.90 9.46
N GLY A 257 16.44 -25.90 8.82
CA GLY A 257 15.27 -26.62 9.36
C GLY A 257 13.92 -25.94 9.11
N GLU A 258 13.88 -24.88 8.31
CA GLU A 258 12.68 -24.11 7.93
C GLU A 258 11.77 -24.80 6.90
N GLY A 259 12.16 -25.98 6.42
CA GLY A 259 11.47 -26.69 5.34
C GLY A 259 11.66 -26.01 3.98
N PRO A 260 10.82 -26.34 2.99
CA PRO A 260 10.87 -25.67 1.69
C PRO A 260 10.59 -24.17 1.80
N VAL A 261 11.36 -23.36 1.08
CA VAL A 261 11.21 -21.90 1.01
C VAL A 261 11.25 -21.44 -0.44
N ASN A 262 10.58 -20.32 -0.74
CA ASN A 262 10.56 -19.75 -2.07
C ASN A 262 11.66 -18.70 -2.22
N VAL A 263 12.45 -18.75 -3.29
CA VAL A 263 13.48 -17.77 -3.61
C VAL A 263 13.27 -17.22 -5.01
N PRO A 264 13.61 -15.95 -5.27
CA PRO A 264 13.47 -15.37 -6.60
C PRO A 264 14.37 -16.05 -7.62
N ASP A 265 13.85 -16.28 -8.82
CA ASP A 265 14.60 -16.90 -9.93
C ASP A 265 15.16 -15.88 -10.93
N GLY A 266 14.90 -14.58 -10.71
CA GLY A 266 15.35 -13.47 -11.56
C GLY A 266 14.46 -13.22 -12.80
N SER A 267 13.43 -14.03 -13.03
CA SER A 267 12.42 -13.80 -14.06
C SER A 267 11.19 -13.09 -13.48
N TYR A 268 10.38 -12.48 -14.35
CA TYR A 268 9.26 -11.64 -13.95
C TYR A 268 7.98 -12.04 -14.68
N VAL A 269 6.85 -11.93 -13.97
CA VAL A 269 5.52 -11.81 -14.55
C VAL A 269 5.07 -10.36 -14.45
N GLY A 270 4.45 -9.87 -15.52
CA GLY A 270 3.85 -8.54 -15.55
C GLY A 270 2.35 -8.65 -15.36
N TYR A 271 1.72 -7.59 -14.87
CA TYR A 271 0.28 -7.41 -15.03
C TYR A 271 0.02 -6.06 -15.70
N GLU A 272 -0.82 -6.07 -16.74
CA GLU A 272 -1.19 -4.89 -17.53
C GLU A 272 -2.65 -4.51 -17.27
N LEU A 273 -2.94 -3.22 -17.18
CA LEU A 273 -4.30 -2.73 -17.01
C LEU A 273 -5.09 -2.89 -18.33
N GLY A 274 -6.03 -3.83 -18.34
CA GLY A 274 -6.96 -4.06 -19.44
C GLY A 274 -8.06 -3.02 -19.54
N LYS A 275 -8.72 -2.99 -20.71
CA LYS A 275 -9.86 -2.08 -21.00
C LYS A 275 -11.09 -2.31 -20.11
N ASP A 276 -11.14 -3.42 -19.38
CA ASP A 276 -12.16 -3.75 -18.40
C ASP A 276 -11.84 -3.19 -16.99
N GLY A 277 -10.70 -2.53 -16.83
CA GLY A 277 -10.25 -1.96 -15.56
C GLY A 277 -9.61 -2.98 -14.62
N ARG A 278 -9.21 -4.14 -15.16
CA ARG A 278 -8.56 -5.23 -14.42
C ARG A 278 -7.13 -5.45 -14.91
N TRP A 279 -6.28 -5.96 -14.04
CA TRP A 279 -4.87 -6.26 -14.27
C TRP A 279 -4.71 -7.69 -14.79
N HIS A 280 -4.38 -7.86 -16.07
CA HIS A 280 -4.23 -9.17 -16.71
C HIS A 280 -2.76 -9.59 -16.74
N SER A 281 -2.48 -10.83 -16.38
CA SER A 281 -1.10 -11.33 -16.36
C SER A 281 -0.50 -11.45 -17.77
N VAL A 282 0.74 -11.00 -17.94
CA VAL A 282 1.50 -11.04 -19.18
C VAL A 282 2.85 -11.72 -18.94
N LYS A 283 3.15 -12.77 -19.73
CA LYS A 283 4.38 -13.56 -19.58
C LYS A 283 5.64 -12.88 -20.12
N LYS A 284 5.50 -11.84 -20.94
CA LYS A 284 6.64 -11.10 -21.52
C LYS A 284 6.59 -9.66 -21.04
N VAL A 285 7.35 -9.39 -19.99
CA VAL A 285 7.48 -8.04 -19.40
C VAL A 285 8.40 -7.15 -20.24
N TYR A 286 9.40 -7.73 -20.89
CA TYR A 286 10.34 -7.03 -21.76
C TYR A 286 10.10 -7.39 -23.22
N ASN A 287 9.47 -6.49 -23.97
CA ASN A 287 9.36 -6.58 -25.44
C ASN A 287 10.47 -5.77 -26.15
N HIS A 288 11.34 -5.10 -25.39
CA HIS A 288 12.40 -4.26 -25.92
C HIS A 288 13.62 -5.10 -26.32
N VAL A 289 14.01 -5.00 -27.60
CA VAL A 289 15.37 -5.31 -28.04
C VAL A 289 16.19 -4.05 -27.77
N TYR A 290 17.23 -4.17 -26.96
CA TYR A 290 18.18 -3.09 -26.71
C TYR A 290 19.29 -3.14 -27.77
N ASP A 291 19.55 -2.03 -28.46
CA ASP A 291 20.72 -1.90 -29.34
C ASP A 291 22.03 -1.84 -28.54
N GLU A 292 21.99 -1.34 -27.29
CA GLU A 292 23.10 -1.35 -26.33
C GLU A 292 22.60 -1.75 -24.94
N ALA A 293 23.41 -2.50 -24.19
CA ALA A 293 23.05 -2.99 -22.86
C ALA A 293 22.59 -1.85 -21.93
N PRO A 294 21.44 -1.99 -21.24
CA PRO A 294 20.96 -0.97 -20.33
C PRO A 294 21.99 -0.72 -19.24
N ARG A 295 22.43 0.52 -19.11
CA ARG A 295 23.30 0.95 -18.01
C ARG A 295 22.45 0.96 -16.76
N THR A 296 22.61 -0.05 -15.90
CA THR A 296 22.00 -0.05 -14.57
C THR A 296 22.39 1.24 -13.86
N PRO A 297 21.43 2.09 -13.44
CA PRO A 297 21.71 3.13 -12.49
C PRO A 297 22.40 2.51 -11.28
N ARG A 298 23.50 3.10 -10.84
CA ARG A 298 24.17 2.69 -9.60
C ARG A 298 23.14 2.73 -8.46
N ALA A 299 23.02 1.66 -7.69
CA ALA A 299 22.03 1.45 -6.63
C ALA A 299 22.19 2.42 -5.41
N ASP A 300 23.03 3.44 -5.56
CA ASP A 300 23.55 4.30 -4.51
C ASP A 300 22.97 5.72 -4.52
N ASP A 301 22.07 6.07 -5.47
CA ASP A 301 21.57 7.45 -5.61
C ASP A 301 20.24 7.76 -4.89
N ASP A 302 19.65 6.77 -4.24
CA ASP A 302 18.49 6.99 -3.38
C ASP A 302 19.00 7.26 -1.96
N GLY A 303 19.17 8.54 -1.62
CA GLY A 303 19.81 9.04 -0.38
C GLY A 303 19.24 8.50 0.95
N ASN A 304 18.25 7.62 0.89
CA ASN A 304 17.76 6.84 2.02
C ASN A 304 18.72 5.68 2.37
N LYS A 305 19.59 5.94 3.35
CA LYS A 305 20.51 4.97 3.96
C LYS A 305 19.81 3.87 4.77
N ARG A 306 18.48 3.79 4.74
CA ARG A 306 17.69 2.81 5.49
C ARG A 306 16.76 1.99 4.60
N ASP A 307 16.57 0.72 4.94
CA ASP A 307 15.60 -0.17 4.30
C ASP A 307 14.16 0.15 4.73
N LEU A 308 13.18 -0.53 4.13
CA LEU A 308 11.75 -0.39 4.45
C LEU A 308 11.41 -0.74 5.91
N LEU A 309 12.35 -1.34 6.65
CA LEU A 309 12.23 -1.74 8.05
C LEU A 309 13.05 -0.82 8.97
N GLY A 310 13.54 0.32 8.46
CA GLY A 310 14.31 1.30 9.22
C GLY A 310 15.76 0.91 9.52
N ARG A 311 16.25 -0.24 9.04
CA ARG A 311 17.63 -0.71 9.24
C ARG A 311 18.56 -0.03 8.26
N ARG A 312 19.83 0.12 8.61
CA ARG A 312 20.81 0.73 7.70
C ARG A 312 21.07 -0.20 6.51
N LYS A 313 20.97 0.32 5.27
CA LYS A 313 21.40 -0.42 4.07
C LYS A 313 22.91 -0.65 4.17
N HIS A 314 23.34 -1.91 4.06
CA HIS A 314 24.75 -2.32 4.05
C HIS A 314 25.30 -2.30 2.62
#